data_AF-A0A3B4YIC1-F1
#
_entry.id   AF-A0A3B4YIC1-F1
#
_cell.length_a   1.000
_cell.length_b   1.000
_cell.length_c   1.000
_cell.angle_alpha   90.00
_cell.angle_beta   90.00
_cell.angle_gamma   90.00
#
_symmetry.space_group_name_H-M   'P 1'
#
loop_
_entity.id
_entity.type
_entity.pdbx_description
1 polymer ?
#
loop_
_entity_poly.entity_id
_entity_poly.type
_entity_poly.pdbx_seq_one_letter_code
_entity_poly.pdbx_strand_id
1 'polypeptide(L)'
;MFVTLFVKLSGYVAVFTVPGLCCRAEEYTTRDGQCCPMCHQGAVVQRDCTLQSGTRCSLCNNGTFMNQPNGLNKCFPCTSCVPGLFAQQKCTVTTDTVCDVLSGYFCTSLANDTGCSLAEKHTHCAPGQRIKEPGTSRTDTVCEDCQPGYFSQDGVNCTAWTICSETWVKVKEGGSSNNVVCGAASRNHSFLFTPLLLECFNDPAWVGLSMSSFLSSYKPEVHETSFYFSIFLSTGG
;
A
#
# COMPACT_ATOMS: atom_id res chain seq x y z
N MET A 1 -49.91 -3.52 -19.93
CA MET A 1 -49.93 -2.04 -19.83
C MET A 1 -50.47 -1.52 -21.16
N PHE A 2 -51.57 -0.77 -21.16
CA PHE A 2 -52.17 -0.23 -22.39
C PHE A 2 -51.68 1.20 -22.62
N VAL A 3 -51.35 1.56 -23.86
CA VAL A 3 -50.99 2.94 -24.22
C VAL A 3 -52.23 3.61 -24.79
N THR A 4 -52.65 4.70 -24.16
CA THR A 4 -53.86 5.43 -24.54
C THR A 4 -53.48 6.61 -25.44
N LEU A 5 -53.92 6.58 -26.70
CA LEU A 5 -53.67 7.65 -27.67
C LEU A 5 -54.94 8.49 -27.85
N PHE A 6 -54.80 9.82 -27.75
CA PHE A 6 -55.90 10.76 -27.95
C PHE A 6 -55.77 11.42 -29.32
N VAL A 7 -56.67 11.11 -30.24
CA VAL A 7 -56.75 11.74 -31.57
C VAL A 7 -57.92 12.71 -31.57
N LYS A 8 -57.65 14.00 -31.80
CA LYS A 8 -58.71 15.02 -31.93
C LYS A 8 -59.05 15.25 -33.40
N LEU A 9 -60.30 15.02 -33.78
CA LEU A 9 -60.83 15.36 -35.10
C LEU A 9 -62.11 16.19 -34.93
N SER A 10 -62.10 17.42 -35.45
CA SER A 10 -63.28 18.29 -35.58
C SER A 10 -64.20 18.30 -34.35
N GLY A 11 -63.63 18.47 -33.15
CA GLY A 11 -64.37 18.57 -31.89
C GLY A 11 -64.63 17.25 -31.15
N TYR A 12 -64.34 16.10 -31.76
CA TYR A 12 -64.40 14.78 -31.11
C TYR A 12 -63.01 14.32 -30.66
N VAL A 13 -62.95 13.69 -29.48
CA VAL A 13 -61.74 13.04 -28.96
C VAL A 13 -61.91 11.53 -29.09
N ALA A 14 -61.19 10.91 -30.02
CA ALA A 14 -61.10 9.47 -30.11
C ALA A 14 -60.01 8.97 -29.17
N VAL A 15 -60.34 7.97 -28.35
CA VAL A 15 -59.43 7.33 -27.40
C VAL A 15 -59.11 5.94 -27.91
N PHE A 16 -57.85 5.70 -28.29
CA PHE A 16 -57.38 4.39 -28.72
C PHE A 16 -56.54 3.76 -27.61
N THR A 17 -57.02 2.66 -27.04
CA THR A 17 -56.23 1.83 -26.12
C THR A 17 -55.50 0.78 -26.92
N VAL A 18 -54.22 1.02 -27.21
CA VAL A 18 -53.37 0.05 -27.89
C VAL A 18 -52.77 -0.87 -26.83
N PRO A 19 -52.82 -2.20 -26.98
CA PRO A 19 -51.99 -3.09 -26.17
C PRO A 19 -50.54 -2.63 -26.33
N GLY A 20 -49.89 -2.22 -25.23
CA GLY A 20 -48.48 -1.91 -25.29
C GLY A 20 -47.74 -3.16 -25.76
N LEU A 21 -46.89 -3.02 -26.77
CA LEU A 21 -46.02 -4.08 -27.34
C LEU A 21 -44.96 -4.61 -26.35
N CYS A 22 -45.15 -4.37 -25.05
CA CYS A 22 -44.21 -4.76 -24.02
C CYS A 22 -44.59 -6.14 -23.48
N CYS A 23 -43.60 -7.02 -23.41
CA CYS A 23 -43.74 -8.33 -22.78
C CYS A 23 -44.05 -8.19 -21.28
N ARG A 24 -44.55 -9.27 -20.66
CA ARG A 24 -44.78 -9.31 -19.21
C ARG A 24 -43.44 -9.23 -18.46
N ALA A 25 -43.49 -8.98 -17.15
CA ALA A 25 -42.29 -8.78 -16.34
C ALA A 25 -41.29 -9.96 -16.38
N GLU A 26 -41.77 -11.19 -16.55
CA GLU A 26 -40.97 -12.42 -16.62
C GLU A 26 -40.72 -12.89 -18.07
N GLU A 27 -40.96 -12.01 -19.04
CA GLU A 27 -40.80 -12.30 -20.46
C GLU A 27 -39.84 -11.29 -21.11
N TYR A 28 -39.12 -11.73 -22.13
CA TYR A 28 -38.27 -10.89 -22.95
C TYR A 28 -38.76 -10.86 -24.40
N THR A 29 -38.46 -9.79 -25.11
CA THR A 29 -38.80 -9.64 -26.53
C THR A 29 -37.69 -10.24 -27.40
N THR A 30 -38.06 -11.15 -28.29
CA THR A 30 -37.17 -11.69 -29.32
C THR A 30 -36.96 -10.69 -30.46
N ARG A 31 -36.03 -10.98 -31.38
CA ARG A 31 -35.80 -10.13 -32.56
C ARG A 31 -37.04 -10.01 -33.44
N ASP A 32 -37.88 -11.04 -33.47
CA ASP A 32 -39.11 -11.08 -34.26
C ASP A 32 -40.30 -10.44 -33.54
N GLY A 33 -40.08 -9.82 -32.38
CA GLY A 33 -41.12 -9.14 -31.60
C GLY A 33 -42.02 -10.07 -30.78
N GLN A 34 -41.74 -11.38 -30.77
CA GLN A 34 -42.44 -12.35 -29.93
C GLN A 34 -41.95 -12.25 -28.48
N CYS A 35 -42.89 -12.34 -27.52
CA CYS A 35 -42.59 -12.45 -26.10
C CYS A 35 -42.31 -13.91 -25.71
N CYS A 36 -41.18 -14.12 -25.06
CA CYS A 36 -40.72 -15.43 -24.60
C CYS A 36 -40.43 -15.41 -23.10
N PRO A 37 -40.67 -16.52 -22.37
CA PRO A 37 -40.35 -16.60 -20.95
C PRO A 37 -38.84 -16.50 -20.74
N MET A 38 -38.41 -15.76 -19.71
CA MET A 38 -37.00 -15.59 -19.36
C MET A 38 -36.35 -16.89 -18.85
N CYS A 39 -35.03 -16.98 -18.96
CA CYS A 39 -34.24 -17.98 -18.26
C CYS A 39 -34.05 -17.58 -16.79
N HIS A 40 -34.00 -18.56 -15.89
CA HIS A 40 -33.72 -18.31 -14.47
C HIS A 40 -32.27 -17.84 -14.24
N GLN A 41 -32.00 -17.33 -13.04
CA GLN A 41 -30.63 -17.00 -12.60
C GLN A 41 -29.67 -18.18 -12.83
N GLY A 42 -28.44 -17.86 -13.19
CA GLY A 42 -27.41 -18.83 -13.55
C GLY A 42 -27.53 -19.43 -14.94
N ALA A 43 -28.51 -19.00 -15.74
CA ALA A 43 -28.68 -19.44 -17.12
C ALA A 43 -28.98 -18.28 -18.07
N VAL A 44 -28.72 -18.52 -19.35
CA VAL A 44 -28.94 -17.59 -20.46
C VAL A 44 -29.65 -18.30 -21.61
N VAL A 45 -30.26 -17.51 -22.49
CA VAL A 45 -30.98 -18.00 -23.67
C VAL A 45 -29.99 -18.68 -24.62
N GLN A 46 -30.16 -19.98 -24.81
CA GLN A 46 -29.49 -20.76 -25.85
C GLN A 46 -30.30 -20.73 -27.16
N ARG A 47 -31.63 -20.78 -27.06
CA ARG A 47 -32.55 -20.67 -28.19
C ARG A 47 -33.84 -20.00 -27.72
N ASP A 48 -34.33 -19.07 -28.54
CA ASP A 48 -35.63 -18.44 -28.32
C ASP A 48 -36.77 -19.46 -28.30
N CYS A 49 -37.86 -19.08 -27.64
CA CYS A 49 -39.08 -19.88 -27.61
C CYS A 49 -39.72 -19.98 -29.01
N THR A 50 -40.54 -20.99 -29.21
CA THR A 50 -41.40 -21.15 -30.41
C THR A 50 -42.86 -21.21 -29.99
N LEU A 51 -43.79 -21.25 -30.94
CA LEU A 51 -45.22 -21.44 -30.62
C LEU A 51 -45.52 -22.72 -29.82
N GLN A 52 -44.66 -23.74 -29.90
CA GLN A 52 -44.89 -25.05 -29.30
C GLN A 52 -43.90 -25.39 -28.17
N SER A 53 -42.83 -24.60 -28.00
CA SER A 53 -41.78 -24.86 -27.01
C SER A 53 -41.36 -23.59 -26.28
N GLY A 54 -41.16 -23.67 -24.97
CA GLY A 54 -40.58 -22.58 -24.19
C GLY A 54 -39.13 -22.25 -24.58
N THR A 55 -38.59 -21.20 -23.96
CA THR A 55 -37.20 -20.78 -24.14
C THR A 55 -36.24 -21.88 -23.71
N ARG A 56 -35.24 -22.16 -24.53
CA ARG A 56 -34.18 -23.11 -24.17
C ARG A 56 -33.04 -22.35 -23.51
N CYS A 57 -32.74 -22.71 -22.26
CA CYS A 57 -31.70 -22.08 -21.47
C CYS A 57 -30.44 -22.94 -21.37
N SER A 58 -29.28 -22.30 -21.29
CA SER A 58 -27.98 -22.91 -21.00
C SER A 58 -27.38 -22.29 -19.75
N LEU A 59 -26.80 -23.13 -18.88
CA LEU A 59 -26.10 -22.67 -17.67
C LEU A 59 -24.87 -21.83 -18.02
N CYS A 60 -24.54 -20.89 -17.14
CA CYS A 60 -23.30 -20.14 -17.20
C CYS A 60 -22.09 -21.06 -16.99
N ASN A 61 -21.02 -20.79 -17.73
CA ASN A 61 -19.75 -21.51 -17.60
C ASN A 61 -18.95 -20.98 -16.40
N ASN A 62 -17.95 -21.74 -15.95
CA ASN A 62 -17.03 -21.28 -14.92
C ASN A 62 -16.36 -19.96 -15.33
N GLY A 63 -16.26 -19.02 -14.39
CA GLY A 63 -15.79 -17.65 -14.65
C GLY A 63 -16.86 -16.69 -15.18
N THR A 64 -18.12 -17.11 -15.25
CA THR A 64 -19.26 -16.24 -15.59
C THR A 64 -20.45 -16.47 -14.66
N PHE A 65 -21.30 -15.45 -14.51
CA PHE A 65 -22.48 -15.51 -13.65
C PHE A 65 -23.69 -14.81 -14.28
N MET A 66 -24.87 -15.09 -13.73
CA MET A 66 -26.11 -14.40 -14.05
C MET A 66 -26.98 -14.34 -12.80
N ASN A 67 -27.14 -13.16 -12.22
CA ASN A 67 -27.77 -12.98 -10.91
C ASN A 67 -29.28 -12.80 -10.95
N GLN A 68 -29.88 -12.63 -12.13
CA GLN A 68 -31.30 -12.37 -12.29
C GLN A 68 -31.90 -13.20 -13.45
N PRO A 69 -33.23 -13.44 -13.42
CA PRO A 69 -33.94 -13.92 -14.59
C PRO A 69 -33.74 -12.97 -15.77
N ASN A 70 -33.51 -13.51 -16.97
CA ASN A 70 -33.09 -12.70 -18.11
C ASN A 70 -33.46 -13.31 -19.48
N GLY A 71 -33.44 -12.46 -20.50
CA GLY A 71 -33.50 -12.84 -21.92
C GLY A 71 -32.15 -12.68 -22.66
N LEU A 72 -31.04 -12.67 -21.93
CA LEU A 72 -29.71 -12.46 -22.51
C LEU A 72 -29.18 -13.78 -23.08
N ASN A 73 -28.26 -13.68 -24.05
CA ASN A 73 -27.62 -14.84 -24.66
C ASN A 73 -26.19 -15.10 -24.15
N LYS A 74 -25.69 -14.26 -23.23
CA LYS A 74 -24.35 -14.34 -22.65
C LYS A 74 -24.38 -14.00 -21.17
N CYS A 75 -23.64 -14.76 -20.37
CA CYS A 75 -23.45 -14.50 -18.96
C CYS A 75 -22.46 -13.35 -18.74
N PHE A 76 -22.53 -12.71 -17.57
CA PHE A 76 -21.59 -11.68 -17.18
C PHE A 76 -20.26 -12.31 -16.75
N PRO A 77 -19.11 -11.72 -17.10
CA PRO A 77 -17.81 -12.19 -16.60
C PRO A 77 -17.72 -11.92 -15.10
N CYS A 78 -17.13 -12.85 -14.35
CA CYS A 78 -16.87 -12.63 -12.94
C CYS A 78 -15.83 -11.52 -12.73
N THR A 79 -16.04 -10.69 -11.72
CA THR A 79 -15.08 -9.70 -11.25
C THR A 79 -13.81 -10.38 -10.73
N SER A 80 -12.65 -9.82 -11.08
CA SER A 80 -11.35 -10.23 -10.56
C SER A 80 -10.83 -9.19 -9.58
N CYS A 81 -10.43 -9.60 -8.38
CA CYS A 81 -9.93 -8.67 -7.38
C CYS A 81 -8.53 -8.16 -7.76
N VAL A 82 -8.38 -6.84 -7.81
CA VAL A 82 -7.12 -6.15 -8.11
C VAL A 82 -6.12 -6.26 -6.94
N PRO A 83 -4.82 -5.98 -7.15
CA PRO A 83 -3.84 -5.98 -6.06
C PRO A 83 -4.28 -5.11 -4.87
N GLY A 84 -4.04 -5.60 -3.64
CA GLY A 84 -4.53 -4.96 -2.42
C GLY A 84 -5.93 -5.41 -1.99
N LEU A 85 -6.61 -6.21 -2.82
CA LEU A 85 -7.88 -6.86 -2.49
C LEU A 85 -7.74 -8.38 -2.51
N PHE A 86 -8.65 -9.07 -1.82
CA PHE A 86 -8.79 -10.52 -1.89
C PHE A 86 -10.25 -10.91 -2.13
N ALA A 87 -10.47 -12.08 -2.75
CA ALA A 87 -11.80 -12.61 -2.98
C ALA A 87 -12.37 -13.15 -1.67
N GLN A 88 -13.21 -12.35 -1.00
CA GLN A 88 -13.94 -12.77 0.18
C GLN A 88 -15.03 -13.78 -0.18
N GLN A 89 -15.75 -13.55 -1.28
CA GLN A 89 -16.69 -14.49 -1.85
C GLN A 89 -16.26 -14.85 -3.27
N LYS A 90 -16.20 -16.16 -3.55
CA LYS A 90 -15.90 -16.65 -4.89
C LYS A 90 -17.13 -16.51 -5.81
N CYS A 91 -16.87 -16.25 -7.08
CA CYS A 91 -17.90 -16.26 -8.10
C CYS A 91 -18.59 -17.63 -8.20
N THR A 92 -19.89 -17.62 -8.45
CA THR A 92 -20.71 -18.79 -8.76
C THR A 92 -21.52 -18.52 -10.02
N VAL A 93 -22.20 -19.52 -10.57
CA VAL A 93 -23.05 -19.29 -11.75
C VAL A 93 -24.16 -18.26 -11.50
N THR A 94 -24.55 -18.01 -10.25
CA THR A 94 -25.60 -17.04 -9.90
C THR A 94 -25.09 -15.77 -9.22
N THR A 95 -23.84 -15.72 -8.77
CA THR A 95 -23.31 -14.59 -7.98
C THR A 95 -21.93 -14.19 -8.44
N ASP A 96 -21.67 -12.89 -8.49
CA ASP A 96 -20.33 -12.38 -8.79
C ASP A 96 -19.34 -12.65 -7.63
N THR A 97 -18.05 -12.45 -7.90
CA THR A 97 -17.00 -12.33 -6.89
C THR A 97 -17.24 -11.09 -6.04
N VAL A 98 -17.10 -11.21 -4.71
CA VAL A 98 -17.05 -10.06 -3.80
C VAL A 98 -15.63 -9.89 -3.30
N CYS A 99 -15.05 -8.73 -3.55
CA CYS A 99 -13.70 -8.36 -3.14
C CYS A 99 -13.72 -7.54 -1.85
N ASP A 100 -12.79 -7.88 -0.95
CA ASP A 100 -12.57 -7.16 0.31
C ASP A 100 -11.08 -6.77 0.43
N VAL A 101 -10.80 -5.86 1.36
CA VAL A 101 -9.51 -5.17 1.48
C VAL A 101 -8.50 -6.04 2.22
N LEU A 102 -7.33 -6.23 1.61
CA LEU A 102 -6.22 -6.95 2.23
C LEU A 102 -5.64 -6.14 3.40
N SER A 103 -5.09 -6.83 4.42
CA SER A 103 -4.41 -6.15 5.53
C SER A 103 -3.25 -5.29 5.04
N GLY A 104 -3.13 -4.08 5.60
CA GLY A 104 -2.16 -3.07 5.16
C GLY A 104 -2.63 -2.23 3.95
N TYR A 105 -3.89 -2.35 3.56
CA TYR A 105 -4.53 -1.54 2.51
C TYR A 105 -5.82 -0.89 3.05
N PHE A 106 -6.27 0.17 2.39
CA PHE A 106 -7.57 0.79 2.60
C PHE A 106 -8.32 0.96 1.29
N CYS A 107 -9.65 0.94 1.36
CA CYS A 107 -10.50 1.09 0.19
C CYS A 107 -10.60 2.56 -0.25
N THR A 108 -10.31 2.84 -1.52
CA THR A 108 -10.47 4.17 -2.13
C THR A 108 -11.71 4.27 -3.00
N SER A 109 -12.23 3.15 -3.50
CA SER A 109 -13.46 3.10 -4.29
C SER A 109 -14.32 1.89 -3.93
N LEU A 110 -15.62 2.12 -3.72
CA LEU A 110 -16.59 1.09 -3.40
C LEU A 110 -17.17 0.48 -4.68
N ALA A 111 -17.26 -0.84 -4.74
CA ALA A 111 -17.91 -1.58 -5.83
C ALA A 111 -19.43 -1.65 -5.65
N ASN A 112 -19.87 -1.82 -4.40
CA ASN A 112 -21.25 -1.91 -3.92
C ASN A 112 -21.27 -1.43 -2.45
N ASP A 113 -22.39 -1.55 -1.72
CA ASP A 113 -22.49 -1.12 -0.32
C ASP A 113 -21.49 -1.81 0.64
N THR A 114 -21.01 -3.01 0.30
CA THR A 114 -20.08 -3.80 1.14
C THR A 114 -18.71 -4.07 0.49
N GLY A 115 -18.64 -4.09 -0.84
CA GLY A 115 -17.44 -4.48 -1.59
C GLY A 115 -16.52 -3.32 -1.96
N CYS A 116 -15.22 -3.59 -2.04
CA CYS A 116 -14.23 -2.63 -2.50
C CYS A 116 -13.81 -2.93 -3.96
N SER A 117 -13.75 -1.91 -4.83
CA SER A 117 -13.30 -2.04 -6.21
C SER A 117 -11.83 -1.65 -6.39
N LEU A 118 -11.33 -0.73 -5.56
CA LEU A 118 -9.95 -0.26 -5.60
C LEU A 118 -9.41 -0.04 -4.19
N ALA A 119 -8.21 -0.54 -3.92
CA ALA A 119 -7.52 -0.37 -2.66
C ALA A 119 -6.10 0.17 -2.85
N GLU A 120 -5.66 0.97 -1.89
CA GLU A 120 -4.32 1.52 -1.82
C GLU A 120 -3.64 1.05 -0.54
N LYS A 121 -2.31 0.93 -0.59
CA LYS A 121 -1.53 0.51 0.57
C LYS A 121 -1.56 1.61 1.62
N HIS A 122 -1.63 1.25 2.89
CA HIS A 122 -1.52 2.21 3.98
C HIS A 122 -0.20 2.98 3.91
N THR A 123 -0.28 4.28 4.19
CA THR A 123 0.89 5.16 4.30
C THR A 123 1.80 4.69 5.43
N HIS A 124 3.07 4.51 5.09
CA HIS A 124 4.13 4.32 6.09
C HIS A 124 4.64 5.69 6.53
N CYS A 125 4.48 6.01 7.81
CA CYS A 125 4.97 7.26 8.36
C CYS A 125 6.50 7.34 8.26
N ALA A 126 7.01 8.53 7.97
CA ALA A 126 8.44 8.73 7.78
C ALA A 126 9.20 8.73 9.13
N PRO A 127 10.52 8.49 9.12
CA PRO A 127 11.37 8.83 10.26
C PRO A 127 11.15 10.29 10.65
N GLY A 128 11.01 10.57 11.95
CA GLY A 128 10.54 11.88 12.42
C GLY A 128 9.08 11.95 12.78
N GLN A 129 8.29 10.94 12.40
CA GLN A 129 6.85 10.90 12.62
C GLN A 129 6.44 9.72 13.49
N ARG A 130 5.21 9.76 13.99
CA ARG A 130 4.52 8.64 14.61
C ARG A 130 3.21 8.37 13.92
N ILE A 131 2.70 7.17 14.12
CA ILE A 131 1.31 6.83 13.84
C ILE A 131 0.45 7.58 14.87
N LYS A 132 -0.39 8.48 14.39
CA LYS A 132 -1.41 9.15 15.19
C LYS A 132 -2.67 8.32 15.25
N GLU A 133 -3.14 7.87 14.09
CA GLU A 133 -4.29 6.98 13.94
C GLU A 133 -3.89 5.84 12.99
N PRO A 134 -4.08 4.58 13.40
CA PRO A 134 -3.78 3.44 12.53
C PRO A 134 -4.77 3.40 11.36
N GLY A 135 -4.28 2.98 10.18
CA GLY A 135 -5.13 2.75 9.02
C GLY A 135 -6.18 1.66 9.27
N THR A 136 -7.34 1.81 8.65
CA THR A 136 -8.44 0.83 8.66
C THR A 136 -8.70 0.33 7.24
N SER A 137 -9.70 -0.55 7.05
CA SER A 137 -10.12 -0.98 5.70
C SER A 137 -10.78 0.15 4.88
N ARG A 138 -11.02 1.32 5.47
CA ARG A 138 -11.69 2.47 4.84
C ARG A 138 -10.91 3.78 4.95
N THR A 139 -9.91 3.84 5.81
CA THR A 139 -9.12 5.06 6.05
C THR A 139 -7.64 4.73 6.04
N ASP A 140 -6.85 5.66 5.52
CA ASP A 140 -5.41 5.54 5.57
C ASP A 140 -4.85 5.79 6.98
N THR A 141 -3.59 5.43 7.19
CA THR A 141 -2.82 5.77 8.39
C THR A 141 -2.58 7.27 8.46
N VAL A 142 -2.86 7.86 9.61
CA VAL A 142 -2.58 9.28 9.86
C VAL A 142 -1.26 9.42 10.59
N CYS A 143 -0.32 10.15 9.99
CA CYS A 143 1.00 10.41 10.55
C CYS A 143 1.05 11.79 11.23
N GLU A 144 1.85 11.91 12.29
CA GLU A 144 2.09 13.17 12.99
C GLU A 144 3.57 13.32 13.33
N ASP A 145 4.12 14.52 13.19
CA ASP A 145 5.52 14.80 13.51
C ASP A 145 5.79 14.70 15.01
N CYS A 146 6.97 14.19 15.37
CA CYS A 146 7.43 14.17 16.74
C CYS A 146 7.68 15.60 17.27
N GLN A 147 7.20 15.86 18.48
CA GLN A 147 7.45 17.13 19.16
C GLN A 147 8.92 17.28 19.53
N PRO A 148 9.43 18.52 19.69
CA PRO A 148 10.79 18.76 20.15
C PRO A 148 11.09 18.00 21.46
N GLY A 149 12.24 17.34 21.53
CA GLY A 149 12.57 16.45 22.65
C GLY A 149 12.22 14.97 22.42
N TYR A 150 11.59 14.63 21.30
CA TYR A 150 11.26 13.26 20.91
C TYR A 150 11.79 12.92 19.51
N PHE A 151 12.02 11.63 19.28
CA PHE A 151 12.41 11.10 17.98
C PHE A 151 11.70 9.78 17.63
N SER A 152 11.63 9.47 16.34
CA SER A 152 11.12 8.20 15.82
C SER A 152 11.94 7.79 14.61
N GLN A 153 12.62 6.64 14.68
CA GLN A 153 13.44 6.14 13.58
C GLN A 153 12.60 5.41 12.52
N ASP A 154 11.60 4.64 12.96
CA ASP A 154 10.82 3.76 12.08
C ASP A 154 9.43 4.33 11.72
N GLY A 155 9.10 5.54 12.18
CA GLY A 155 7.81 6.18 11.90
C GLY A 155 6.64 5.68 12.76
N VAL A 156 6.88 4.79 13.72
CA VAL A 156 5.80 4.15 14.50
C VAL A 156 5.43 4.98 15.73
N ASN A 157 6.39 5.19 16.64
CA ASN A 157 6.17 5.88 17.91
C ASN A 157 7.27 6.90 18.18
N CYS A 158 6.89 8.06 18.70
CA CYS A 158 7.85 9.05 19.19
C CYS A 158 8.36 8.64 20.58
N THR A 159 9.68 8.59 20.73
CA THR A 159 10.39 8.24 21.95
C THR A 159 11.19 9.43 22.44
N ALA A 160 11.24 9.67 23.76
CA ALA A 160 11.96 10.81 24.30
C ALA A 160 13.46 10.69 24.03
N TRP A 161 14.13 11.82 23.80
CA TRP A 161 15.59 11.85 23.66
C TRP A 161 16.27 11.36 24.94
N THR A 162 17.40 10.69 24.76
CA THR A 162 18.27 10.33 25.88
C THR A 162 18.84 11.60 26.53
N ILE A 163 18.73 11.67 27.85
CA ILE A 163 19.35 12.70 28.67
C ILE A 163 20.72 12.17 29.10
N CYS A 164 21.79 12.87 28.74
CA CYS A 164 23.14 12.50 29.19
C CYS A 164 23.33 12.87 30.67
N SER A 165 23.89 11.95 31.45
CA SER A 165 24.26 12.17 32.86
C SER A 165 25.47 13.09 33.00
N GLU A 166 25.76 13.60 34.20
CA GLU A 166 26.85 14.56 34.46
C GLU A 166 28.25 14.12 33.97
N THR A 167 28.52 12.82 33.90
CA THR A 167 29.80 12.26 33.42
C THR A 167 29.88 12.07 31.89
N TRP A 168 28.75 12.23 31.18
CA TRP A 168 28.63 12.03 29.73
C TRP A 168 28.14 13.32 29.07
N VAL A 169 28.79 13.73 27.99
CA VAL A 169 28.41 14.91 27.21
C VAL A 169 27.67 14.50 25.95
N LYS A 170 26.78 15.38 25.46
CA LYS A 170 26.15 15.20 24.15
C LYS A 170 27.23 15.27 23.07
N VAL A 171 27.44 14.17 22.36
CA VAL A 171 28.37 14.08 21.23
C VAL A 171 27.66 14.35 19.92
N LYS A 172 26.38 13.95 19.83
CA LYS A 172 25.52 14.24 18.69
C LYS A 172 24.18 14.78 19.16
N GLU A 173 23.75 15.88 18.56
CA GLU A 173 22.42 16.43 18.80
C GLU A 173 21.34 15.45 18.32
N GLY A 174 20.24 15.43 19.08
CA GLY A 174 19.04 14.69 18.71
C GLY A 174 18.24 15.45 17.67
N GLY A 175 17.61 14.72 16.76
CA GLY A 175 16.66 15.24 15.79
C GLY A 175 15.28 14.60 15.95
N SER A 176 14.36 14.91 15.04
CA SER A 176 13.08 14.21 14.99
C SER A 176 13.24 12.73 14.59
N SER A 177 14.25 12.39 13.79
CA SER A 177 14.46 11.02 13.29
C SER A 177 15.56 10.24 14.01
N ASN A 178 16.32 10.88 14.91
CA ASN A 178 17.45 10.24 15.59
C ASN A 178 17.56 10.68 17.05
N ASN A 179 18.09 9.79 17.86
CA ASN A 179 18.30 10.05 19.28
C ASN A 179 19.56 10.89 19.52
N VAL A 180 19.58 11.57 20.66
CA VAL A 180 20.81 12.15 21.24
C VAL A 180 21.80 11.02 21.53
N VAL A 181 23.06 11.23 21.11
CA VAL A 181 24.16 10.31 21.42
C VAL A 181 25.04 10.93 22.49
N CYS A 182 25.20 10.23 23.60
CA CYS A 182 26.07 10.61 24.70
C CYS A 182 27.44 9.94 24.55
N GLY A 183 28.52 10.65 24.89
CA GLY A 183 29.87 10.09 24.97
C GLY A 183 30.64 10.66 26.16
N ALA A 184 31.77 10.04 26.50
CA ALA A 184 32.65 10.57 27.53
C ALA A 184 33.19 11.95 27.12
N ALA A 185 33.29 12.87 28.07
CA ALA A 185 33.95 14.16 27.83
C ALA A 185 35.39 13.91 27.38
N SER A 186 35.76 14.36 26.17
CA SER A 186 37.14 14.31 25.71
C SER A 186 38.00 15.12 26.68
N ARG A 187 38.79 14.43 27.50
CA ARG A 187 39.86 15.08 28.26
C ARG A 187 40.93 15.47 27.25
N ASN A 188 40.90 16.71 26.78
CA ASN A 188 42.07 17.32 26.17
C ASN A 188 43.17 17.35 27.24
N HIS A 189 43.99 16.31 27.31
CA HIS A 189 45.28 16.39 27.96
C HIS A 189 46.15 17.29 27.09
N SER A 190 46.04 18.61 27.31
CA SER A 190 47.06 19.57 26.91
C SER A 190 48.34 19.15 27.64
N PHE A 191 49.16 18.33 27.00
CA PHE A 191 50.50 18.03 27.49
C PHE A 191 51.30 19.32 27.41
N LEU A 192 51.24 20.13 28.47
CA LEU A 192 52.24 21.14 28.75
C LEU A 192 53.53 20.38 29.02
N PHE A 193 54.35 20.21 27.98
CA PHE A 193 55.75 19.86 28.14
C PHE A 193 56.42 20.99 28.92
N THR A 194 56.45 20.87 30.25
CA THR A 194 57.40 21.61 31.07
C THR A 194 58.77 20.97 30.82
N PRO A 195 59.73 21.69 30.22
CA PRO A 195 61.07 21.14 30.04
C PRO A 195 61.71 21.08 31.44
N LEU A 196 61.74 19.88 31.99
CA LEU A 196 62.56 19.54 33.14
C LEU A 196 64.02 19.82 32.74
N LEU A 197 64.69 20.63 33.55
CA LEU A 197 66.10 21.04 33.43
C LEU A 197 66.99 19.91 32.87
N LEU A 198 67.51 20.11 31.65
CA LEU A 198 68.70 19.41 31.19
C LEU A 198 69.89 20.00 31.96
N GLU A 199 70.33 19.30 33.00
CA GLU A 199 71.69 19.48 33.49
C GLU A 199 72.68 19.03 32.41
N CYS A 200 73.71 19.86 32.27
CA CYS A 200 74.81 19.83 31.33
C CYS A 200 75.42 18.43 31.12
N PHE A 201 75.23 17.84 29.94
CA PHE A 201 76.23 16.93 29.37
C PHE A 201 77.16 17.72 28.47
N ASN A 202 78.39 17.89 28.95
CA ASN A 202 79.49 18.53 28.28
C ASN A 202 80.24 17.47 27.47
N ASP A 203 79.90 17.29 26.18
CA ASP A 203 80.78 16.57 25.24
C ASP A 203 80.52 17.02 23.78
N PRO A 204 81.53 17.53 23.04
CA PRO A 204 81.33 18.19 21.76
C PRO A 204 81.44 17.20 20.60
N ALA A 205 80.30 16.62 20.19
CA ALA A 205 80.16 15.98 18.89
C ALA A 205 78.76 16.24 18.31
N TRP A 206 78.61 17.41 17.69
CA TRP A 206 77.61 17.68 16.65
C TRP A 206 77.69 16.57 15.57
N VAL A 207 76.69 16.10 14.83
CA VAL A 207 75.42 16.63 14.28
C VAL A 207 74.60 15.37 13.90
N GLY A 208 73.27 15.36 14.05
CA GLY A 208 72.46 14.30 13.42
C GLY A 208 70.97 14.40 13.69
N LEU A 209 70.28 15.27 12.96
CA LEU A 209 68.85 15.49 12.97
C LEU A 209 68.02 14.21 12.66
N SER A 210 66.88 14.06 13.33
CA SER A 210 65.55 13.77 12.74
C SER A 210 64.71 12.70 13.47
N MET A 211 63.83 13.18 14.35
CA MET A 211 62.38 12.90 14.42
C MET A 211 61.86 11.56 13.85
N SER A 212 61.72 10.55 14.71
CA SER A 212 60.87 9.38 14.43
C SER A 212 60.38 8.70 15.71
N SER A 213 59.45 9.34 16.43
CA SER A 213 58.67 8.66 17.47
C SER A 213 57.42 9.47 17.84
N PHE A 214 56.60 9.79 16.85
CA PHE A 214 55.23 10.27 17.05
C PHE A 214 54.31 9.53 16.09
N LEU A 215 54.08 8.25 16.33
CA LEU A 215 52.94 7.48 15.79
C LEU A 215 52.97 6.08 16.43
N SER A 216 52.50 5.93 17.69
CA SER A 216 52.08 4.60 18.16
C SER A 216 51.11 4.55 19.37
N SER A 217 50.36 5.61 19.68
CA SER A 217 49.30 5.51 20.72
C SER A 217 47.89 5.85 20.23
N TYR A 218 47.64 5.92 18.92
CA TYR A 218 46.28 6.07 18.41
C TYR A 218 45.72 4.72 17.96
N LYS A 219 44.95 4.07 18.83
CA LYS A 219 44.08 2.94 18.48
C LYS A 219 42.85 2.95 19.39
N PRO A 220 41.68 3.47 18.95
CA PRO A 220 40.42 3.11 19.56
C PRO A 220 39.92 1.82 18.91
N GLU A 221 39.51 0.87 19.74
CA GLU A 221 38.86 -0.38 19.38
C GLU A 221 37.57 -0.11 18.61
N VAL A 222 37.48 -0.62 17.38
CA VAL A 222 36.22 -0.80 16.65
C VAL A 222 36.03 -2.31 16.48
N HIS A 223 34.96 -2.82 17.08
CA HIS A 223 34.57 -4.22 16.99
C HIS A 223 34.22 -4.61 15.53
N GLU A 224 34.59 -5.84 15.19
CA GLU A 224 34.61 -6.52 13.90
C GLU A 224 33.44 -6.28 12.93
N THR A 225 33.76 -6.21 11.64
CA THR A 225 33.23 -7.17 10.64
C THR A 225 34.17 -7.23 9.43
N SER A 226 34.55 -8.45 9.09
CA SER A 226 35.54 -8.92 8.10
C SER A 226 35.30 -8.42 6.67
N PHE A 227 36.34 -8.35 5.82
CA PHE A 227 36.37 -8.95 4.45
C PHE A 227 37.71 -8.63 3.73
N TYR A 228 38.51 -9.69 3.55
CA TYR A 228 39.51 -10.00 2.50
C TYR A 228 40.81 -9.20 2.33
N PHE A 229 41.90 -9.98 2.48
CA PHE A 229 43.31 -9.67 2.26
C PHE A 229 43.65 -9.79 0.76
N SER A 230 44.44 -8.86 0.21
CA SER A 230 45.29 -9.07 -0.98
C SER A 230 46.37 -7.99 -1.01
N ILE A 231 47.59 -8.36 -0.60
CA ILE A 231 48.80 -7.56 -0.78
C ILE A 231 49.51 -8.09 -2.04
N PHE A 232 49.67 -7.25 -3.06
CA PHE A 232 50.64 -7.48 -4.12
C PHE A 232 51.96 -6.80 -3.73
N LEU A 233 52.99 -7.62 -3.53
CA LEU A 233 54.39 -7.18 -3.57
C LEU A 233 54.78 -6.98 -5.04
N SER A 234 55.35 -5.82 -5.38
CA SER A 234 56.19 -5.69 -6.57
C SER A 234 57.52 -5.07 -6.17
N THR A 235 58.55 -5.91 -6.24
CA THR A 235 59.96 -5.56 -6.23
C THR A 235 60.37 -4.84 -7.52
N GLY A 236 61.30 -3.90 -7.39
CA GLY A 236 62.43 -3.77 -8.30
C GLY A 236 62.24 -2.98 -9.59
N GLY A 237 63.00 -1.89 -9.69
CA GLY A 237 63.29 -1.10 -10.89
C GLY A 237 64.23 0.02 -10.51
#